data_AF-A0A3E4XAD5-F1
#
_entry.id   AF-A0A3E4XAD5-F1
#
_cell.length_a   1.000
_cell.length_b   1.000
_cell.length_c   1.000
_cell.angle_alpha   90.00
_cell.angle_beta   90.00
_cell.angle_gamma   90.00
#
_symmetry.space_group_name_H-M   'P 1'
#
loop_
_entity.id
_entity.type
_entity.pdbx_description
1 polymer ?
#
loop_
_entity_poly.entity_id
_entity_poly.type
_entity_poly.pdbx_seq_one_letter_code
_entity_poly.pdbx_strand_id
1 'polypeptide(L)'
;MPRLSRYVRDARYQIDNNLVENAVRPLALGRKNFLFCGNHDSAIRAAVIYSLVSTCKEHAVDPRKWMEDVLVKIPQYENQKLDLRKLLPHNWQKEANL
;
A
#
# COMPACT_ATOMS: atom_id res chain seq x y z
N MET A 1 22.00 14.26 -18.67
CA MET A 1 20.89 13.97 -17.73
C MET A 1 21.26 14.40 -16.30
N PRO A 2 20.96 15.64 -15.88
CA PRO A 2 21.34 16.16 -14.55
C PRO A 2 20.73 15.39 -13.36
N ARG A 3 19.66 14.63 -13.60
CA ARG A 3 18.97 13.85 -12.55
C ARG A 3 19.67 12.53 -12.21
N LEU A 4 20.36 11.90 -13.17
CA LEU A 4 20.99 10.59 -12.97
C LEU A 4 22.29 10.67 -12.16
N SER A 5 22.93 11.84 -12.06
CA SER A 5 24.18 12.01 -11.29
C SER A 5 23.97 12.32 -9.79
N ARG A 6 22.73 12.33 -9.30
CA ARG A 6 22.44 12.67 -7.89
C ARG A 6 23.00 11.65 -6.90
N TYR A 7 23.11 10.36 -7.28
CA TYR A 7 23.72 9.34 -6.44
C TYR A 7 25.21 9.61 -6.16
N VAL A 8 25.90 10.35 -7.05
CA VAL A 8 27.31 10.74 -6.86
C VAL A 8 27.45 11.80 -5.75
N ARG A 9 26.38 12.55 -5.49
CA ARG A 9 26.38 13.69 -4.55
C ARG A 9 25.74 13.36 -3.19
N ASP A 10 25.00 12.27 -3.10
CA ASP A 10 24.25 11.90 -1.89
C ASP A 10 24.19 10.38 -1.75
N ALA A 11 24.86 9.87 -0.73
CA ALA A 11 25.02 8.44 -0.44
C ALA A 11 23.72 7.73 -0.03
N ARG A 12 22.62 8.48 0.22
CA ARG A 12 21.30 7.89 0.49
C ARG A 12 20.68 7.28 -0.75
N TYR A 13 21.11 7.70 -1.95
CA TYR A 13 20.64 7.13 -3.20
C TYR A 13 21.56 5.99 -3.63
N GLN A 14 20.97 4.82 -3.87
CA GLN A 14 21.67 3.72 -4.49
C GLN A 14 21.89 4.00 -5.99
N ILE A 15 22.96 3.42 -6.53
CA ILE A 15 23.30 3.54 -7.95
C ILE A 15 22.30 2.74 -8.80
N ASP A 16 21.85 1.60 -8.27
CA ASP A 16 20.85 0.74 -8.88
C ASP A 16 19.44 0.97 -8.28
N ASN A 17 18.43 0.55 -9.03
CA ASN A 17 17.02 0.62 -8.66
C ASN A 17 16.47 -0.76 -8.23
N ASN A 18 17.32 -1.73 -7.94
CA ASN A 18 16.93 -3.13 -7.77
C ASN A 18 15.90 -3.30 -6.63
N LEU A 19 16.04 -2.54 -5.53
CA LEU A 19 15.07 -2.53 -4.44
C LEU A 19 13.67 -2.10 -4.91
N VAL A 20 13.59 -1.03 -5.70
CA VAL A 20 12.32 -0.51 -6.23
C VAL A 20 11.72 -1.49 -7.22
N GLU A 21 12.52 -2.05 -8.11
CA GLU A 21 12.05 -3.07 -9.06
C GLU A 21 11.55 -4.33 -8.34
N ASN A 22 12.27 -4.80 -7.32
CA ASN A 22 11.87 -5.92 -6.48
C ASN A 22 10.53 -5.65 -5.78
N ALA A 23 10.31 -4.41 -5.29
CA ALA A 23 9.06 -4.02 -4.64
C ALA A 23 7.87 -3.99 -5.61
N VAL A 24 8.08 -3.56 -6.86
CA VAL A 24 7.02 -3.48 -7.89
C VAL A 24 6.83 -4.81 -8.64
N ARG A 25 7.82 -5.73 -8.60
CA ARG A 25 7.76 -7.01 -9.32
C ARG A 25 6.50 -7.85 -9.04
N PRO A 26 6.00 -7.99 -7.79
CA PRO A 26 4.77 -8.73 -7.52
C PRO A 26 3.55 -8.16 -8.27
N LEU A 27 3.47 -6.83 -8.38
CA LEU A 27 2.43 -6.16 -9.18
C LEU A 27 2.60 -6.50 -10.67
N ALA A 28 3.82 -6.40 -11.20
CA ALA A 28 4.12 -6.68 -12.60
C ALA A 28 3.81 -8.13 -12.99
N LEU A 29 4.13 -9.10 -12.12
CA LEU A 29 3.80 -10.51 -12.30
C LEU A 29 2.30 -10.77 -12.15
N GLY A 30 1.65 -10.14 -11.16
CA GLY A 30 0.22 -10.27 -10.87
C GLY A 30 -0.69 -9.75 -11.99
N ARG A 31 -0.21 -8.81 -12.82
CA ARG A 31 -0.96 -8.28 -13.98
C ARG A 31 -1.46 -9.35 -14.94
N LYS A 32 -0.74 -10.47 -15.10
CA LYS A 32 -1.19 -11.60 -15.94
C LYS A 32 -2.34 -12.39 -15.31
N ASN A 33 -2.54 -12.26 -14.01
CA ASN A 33 -3.55 -12.98 -13.22
C ASN A 33 -4.80 -12.14 -12.93
N PHE A 34 -4.78 -10.82 -13.21
CA PHE A 34 -5.95 -9.97 -13.02
C PHE A 34 -6.93 -10.15 -14.17
N LEU A 35 -7.89 -11.06 -14.03
CA LEU A 35 -8.91 -11.33 -15.05
C LEU A 35 -9.75 -10.10 -15.46
N PHE A 36 -9.82 -9.04 -14.63
CA PHE A 36 -10.78 -7.95 -14.80
C PHE A 36 -10.17 -6.54 -14.80
N CYS A 37 -8.84 -6.39 -14.81
CA CYS A 37 -8.18 -5.08 -14.87
C CYS A 37 -8.04 -4.54 -16.31
N GLY A 38 -9.17 -4.42 -17.02
CA GLY A 38 -9.20 -3.98 -18.43
C GLY A 38 -9.35 -2.48 -18.65
N ASN A 39 -9.68 -1.70 -17.61
CA ASN A 39 -9.91 -0.25 -17.71
C ASN A 39 -9.06 0.56 -16.71
N HIS A 40 -8.91 1.86 -16.97
CA HIS A 40 -8.10 2.76 -16.14
C HIS A 40 -8.60 2.84 -14.69
N ASP A 41 -9.92 2.86 -14.48
CA ASP A 41 -10.51 2.92 -13.14
C ASP A 41 -10.16 1.69 -12.30
N SER A 42 -10.16 0.50 -12.90
CA SER A 42 -9.75 -0.75 -12.26
C SER A 42 -8.27 -0.74 -11.90
N ALA A 43 -7.42 -0.12 -12.73
CA ALA A 43 -6.01 0.06 -12.43
C ALA A 43 -5.79 1.00 -11.22
N ILE A 44 -6.58 2.08 -11.11
CA ILE A 44 -6.56 2.96 -9.93
C ILE A 44 -6.97 2.18 -8.68
N ARG A 45 -8.09 1.44 -8.72
CA ARG A 45 -8.55 0.62 -7.57
C ARG A 45 -7.50 -0.40 -7.15
N ALA A 46 -6.88 -1.09 -8.12
CA ALA A 46 -5.80 -2.02 -7.84
C ALA A 46 -4.62 -1.30 -7.17
N ALA A 47 -4.20 -0.14 -7.68
CA ALA A 47 -3.11 0.65 -7.08
C ALA A 47 -3.42 1.05 -5.63
N VAL A 48 -4.65 1.41 -5.32
CA VAL A 48 -5.09 1.71 -3.94
C VAL A 48 -4.94 0.48 -3.05
N ILE A 49 -5.46 -0.68 -3.46
CA ILE A 49 -5.35 -1.92 -2.69
C ILE A 49 -3.89 -2.32 -2.46
N TYR A 50 -3.06 -2.26 -3.51
CA TYR A 50 -1.63 -2.56 -3.41
C TYR A 50 -0.90 -1.61 -2.44
N SER A 51 -1.26 -0.33 -2.45
CA SER A 51 -0.69 0.65 -1.54
C SER A 51 -1.04 0.33 -0.07
N LEU A 52 -2.31 -0.05 0.19
CA LEU A 52 -2.79 -0.40 1.54
C LEU A 52 -2.14 -1.70 2.05
N VAL A 53 -2.06 -2.73 1.22
CA VAL A 53 -1.41 -4.00 1.57
C VAL A 53 0.09 -3.82 1.77
N SER A 54 0.74 -3.00 0.95
CA SER A 54 2.17 -2.66 1.14
C SER A 54 2.38 -1.93 2.47
N THR A 55 1.49 -1.01 2.83
CA THR A 55 1.53 -0.31 4.12
C THR A 55 1.36 -1.30 5.28
N CYS A 56 0.46 -2.28 5.16
CA CYS A 56 0.32 -3.34 6.18
C CYS A 56 1.63 -4.10 6.38
N LYS A 57 2.29 -4.48 5.27
CA LYS A 57 3.58 -5.18 5.30
C LYS A 57 4.68 -4.36 5.96
N GLU A 58 4.75 -3.06 5.68
CA GLU A 58 5.74 -2.15 6.26
C GLU A 58 5.58 -1.98 7.77
N HIS A 59 4.33 -2.02 8.26
CA HIS A 59 4.01 -1.93 9.70
C HIS A 59 3.89 -3.29 10.41
N ALA A 60 4.28 -4.39 9.75
CA ALA A 60 4.15 -5.75 10.29
C ALA A 60 2.70 -6.10 10.73
N VAL A 61 1.71 -5.54 10.04
CA VAL A 61 0.29 -5.83 10.23
C VAL A 61 -0.13 -6.92 9.27
N ASP A 62 -0.88 -7.91 9.77
CA ASP A 62 -1.49 -8.94 8.93
C ASP A 62 -2.55 -8.29 8.01
N PRO A 63 -2.34 -8.27 6.68
CA PRO A 63 -3.25 -7.56 5.77
C PRO A 63 -4.65 -8.16 5.75
N ARG A 64 -4.80 -9.46 6.02
CA ARG A 64 -6.09 -10.14 6.02
C ARG A 64 -6.88 -9.73 7.25
N LYS A 65 -6.27 -9.82 8.44
CA LYS A 65 -6.93 -9.43 9.71
C LYS A 65 -7.35 -7.96 9.70
N TRP A 66 -6.46 -7.10 9.21
CA TRP A 66 -6.75 -5.67 9.05
C TRP A 66 -7.94 -5.45 8.11
N MET A 67 -7.95 -6.10 6.95
CA MET A 67 -9.02 -5.91 5.96
C MET A 67 -10.37 -6.45 6.45
N GLU A 68 -10.39 -7.61 7.11
CA GLU A 68 -11.61 -8.19 7.70
C GLU A 68 -12.22 -7.24 8.74
N ASP A 69 -11.41 -6.69 9.65
CA ASP A 69 -11.89 -5.78 10.70
C ASP A 69 -12.31 -4.40 10.15
N VAL A 70 -11.51 -3.82 9.26
CA VAL A 70 -11.80 -2.51 8.67
C VAL A 70 -13.09 -2.52 7.85
N LEU A 71 -13.34 -3.57 7.05
CA LEU A 71 -14.58 -3.67 6.27
C LEU A 71 -15.83 -3.72 7.15
N VAL A 72 -15.74 -4.32 8.35
CA VAL A 72 -16.84 -4.33 9.33
C VAL A 72 -17.03 -2.97 9.99
N LYS A 73 -15.93 -2.23 10.24
CA LYS A 73 -15.95 -0.93 10.92
C LYS A 73 -16.32 0.25 10.01
N ILE A 74 -16.03 0.20 8.72
CA ILE A 74 -16.29 1.31 7.78
C ILE A 74 -17.73 1.85 7.89
N PRO A 75 -18.80 1.04 7.84
CA PRO A 75 -20.17 1.55 7.95
C PRO A 75 -20.43 2.25 9.28
N GLN A 76 -19.86 1.75 10.38
CA GLN A 76 -20.00 2.36 11.70
C GLN A 76 -19.31 3.73 11.75
N TYR A 77 -18.11 3.84 11.16
CA TYR A 77 -17.36 5.08 11.12
C TYR A 77 -18.05 6.14 10.24
N GLU A 78 -18.62 5.74 9.11
CA GLU A 78 -19.39 6.65 8.26
C GLU A 78 -20.66 7.15 8.95
N ASN A 79 -21.43 6.25 9.56
CA ASN A 79 -22.67 6.61 10.26
C ASN A 79 -22.42 7.56 11.44
N GLN A 80 -21.33 7.35 12.17
CA GLN A 80 -20.95 8.15 13.33
C GLN A 80 -20.06 9.35 12.99
N LYS A 81 -19.73 9.57 11.70
CA LYS A 81 -18.79 10.59 11.22
C LYS A 81 -17.44 10.56 11.95
N LEU A 82 -16.95 9.35 12.24
CA LEU A 82 -15.65 9.14 12.86
C LEU A 82 -14.53 9.28 11.84
N ASP A 83 -13.32 9.56 12.33
CA ASP A 83 -12.14 9.69 11.46
C ASP A 83 -11.69 8.32 10.92
N LEU A 84 -11.93 8.09 9.62
CA LEU A 84 -11.50 6.90 8.89
C LEU A 84 -9.97 6.71 8.89
N ARG A 85 -9.20 7.78 9.11
CA ARG A 85 -7.72 7.68 9.17
C ARG A 85 -7.23 6.80 10.32
N LYS A 86 -8.06 6.60 11.34
CA LYS A 86 -7.77 5.66 12.44
C LYS A 86 -7.74 4.20 11.98
N LEU A 87 -8.49 3.88 10.93
CA LEU A 87 -8.53 2.54 10.33
C LEU A 87 -7.34 2.26 9.41
N LEU A 88 -6.47 3.25 9.15
CA LEU A 88 -5.25 3.00 8.36
C LEU A 88 -4.33 2.01 9.10
N PRO A 89 -3.57 1.16 8.38
CA PRO A 89 -2.83 0.05 9.01
C PRO A 89 -1.91 0.47 10.17
N HIS A 90 -1.24 1.61 10.05
CA HIS A 90 -0.31 2.14 11.05
C HIS A 90 -0.98 2.70 12.32
N ASN A 91 -2.27 3.05 12.25
CA ASN A 91 -3.05 3.53 13.39
C ASN A 91 -3.89 2.41 13.99
N TRP A 92 -4.42 1.53 13.14
CA TRP A 92 -5.21 0.37 13.53
C TRP A 92 -4.46 -0.54 14.52
N GLN A 93 -3.17 -0.80 14.29
CA GLN A 93 -2.36 -1.61 15.20
C GLN A 93 -2.20 -0.98 16.59
N LYS A 94 -2.22 0.35 16.69
CA LYS A 94 -2.12 1.05 17.97
C LYS A 94 -3.41 0.90 18.77
N GLU A 95 -4.56 0.95 18.12
CA GLU A 95 -5.87 0.72 18.76
C GLU A 95 -6.09 -0.74 19.13
N ALA A 96 -5.56 -1.70 18.36
CA ALA A 96 -5.70 -3.13 18.65
C ALA A 96 -4.83 -3.62 19.83
N ASN A 97 -3.78 -2.88 20.19
CA ASN A 97 -2.87 -3.19 21.30
C ASN A 97 -3.15 -2.37 22.57
N LEU A 98 -4.24 -1.60 22.58
CA LEU A 98 -4.79 -0.89 23.75
C LEU A 98 -5.94 -1.71 24.34
#